data_AF-A0A0C1RHZ5-F1
#
_entry.id   AF-A0A0C1RHZ5-F1
#
_cell.length_a   1.000
_cell.length_b   1.000
_cell.length_c   1.000
_cell.angle_alpha   90.00
_cell.angle_beta   90.00
_cell.angle_gamma   90.00
#
_symmetry.space_group_name_H-M   'P 1'
#
loop_
_entity.id
_entity.type
_entity.pdbx_description
1 polymer ?
#
loop_
_entity_poly.entity_id
_entity_poly.type
_entity_poly.pdbx_seq_one_letter_code
_entity_poly.pdbx_strand_id
1 'polypeptide(L)' 'MEIWVEVSDSVWQEKTLLVQLEQQLKFNIKHHLGIAIKVKLMPPHSLPRSEGKAKRLINKNQVIYSPISRE' A
#
# COMPACT_ATOMS: atom_id res chain seq x y z
N MET A 1 3.63 9.57 0.74
CA MET A 1 3.30 8.30 0.06
C MET A 1 2.66 7.36 1.08
N GLU A 2 1.74 6.49 0.68
CA GLU A 2 1.03 5.56 1.58
C GLU A 2 0.88 4.21 0.88
N ILE A 3 1.08 3.11 1.61
CA ILE A 3 0.77 1.75 1.13
C ILE A 3 -0.32 1.12 1.96
N TRP A 4 -1.17 0.36 1.30
CA TRP A 4 -2.22 -0.44 1.93
C TRP A 4 -1.86 -1.91 1.78
N VAL A 5 -1.86 -2.63 2.90
CA VAL A 5 -1.50 -4.05 2.96
C VAL A 5 -2.69 -4.79 3.54
N GLU A 6 -3.30 -5.66 2.73
CA GLU A 6 -4.32 -6.58 3.21
C GLU A 6 -3.67 -7.69 4.03
N VAL A 7 -4.23 -7.98 5.21
CA VAL A 7 -3.76 -9.04 6.11
C VAL A 7 -4.75 -10.21 6.14
N SER A 8 -4.32 -11.37 6.61
CA SER A 8 -5.19 -12.53 6.81
C SER A 8 -6.14 -12.32 8.00
N ASP A 9 -7.23 -13.08 8.04
CA ASP A 9 -8.18 -13.08 9.16
C ASP A 9 -7.50 -13.32 10.52
N SER A 10 -6.57 -14.28 10.59
CA SER A 10 -5.84 -14.59 11.81
C SER A 10 -5.08 -13.38 12.38
N VAL A 11 -4.41 -12.63 11.51
CA VAL A 11 -3.67 -11.42 11.89
C VAL A 11 -4.62 -10.29 12.22
N TRP A 12 -5.73 -10.17 11.49
CA TRP A 12 -6.72 -9.12 11.72
C TRP A 12 -7.39 -9.20 13.09
N GLN A 13 -7.62 -10.42 13.60
CA GLN A 13 -8.20 -10.64 14.92
C GLN A 13 -7.22 -10.39 16.08
N GLU A 14 -5.91 -10.36 15.82
CA GLU A 14 -4.90 -10.19 16.86
C GLU A 14 -4.22 -8.81 16.80
N LYS A 15 -4.63 -7.92 17.71
CA LYS A 15 -4.12 -6.53 17.76
C LYS A 15 -2.60 -6.44 17.93
N THR A 16 -1.99 -7.34 18.68
CA THR A 16 -0.54 -7.37 18.91
C THR A 16 0.22 -7.65 17.61
N LEU A 17 -0.23 -8.64 16.83
CA LEU A 17 0.36 -8.95 15.52
C LEU A 17 0.21 -7.79 14.53
N LEU A 18 -0.92 -7.09 14.54
CA LEU A 18 -1.11 -5.91 13.68
C LEU A 18 -0.04 -4.85 13.94
N VAL A 19 0.21 -4.52 15.22
CA VAL A 19 1.21 -3.51 15.58
C VAL A 19 2.62 -3.97 15.19
N GLN A 20 2.96 -5.23 15.48
CA GLN A 20 4.27 -5.80 15.12
C GLN A 20 4.49 -5.80 13.61
N LEU A 21 3.49 -6.22 12.84
CA LEU A 21 3.54 -6.26 11.38
C LEU A 21 3.69 -4.86 10.79
N GLU A 22 2.94 -3.86 11.29
CA GLU A 22 3.05 -2.49 10.84
C GLU A 22 4.47 -1.93 11.07
N GLN A 23 5.05 -2.17 12.25
CA GLN A 23 6.42 -1.76 12.57
C GLN A 23 7.46 -2.46 11.69
N GLN A 24 7.32 -3.77 11.52
CA GLN A 24 8.20 -4.58 10.68
C GLN A 24 8.17 -4.10 9.22
N LEU A 25 6.99 -3.83 8.66
CA LEU A 25 6.85 -3.31 7.30
C LEU A 25 7.50 -1.94 7.15
N LYS A 26 7.27 -1.02 8.10
CA LYS A 26 7.90 0.31 8.09
C LYS A 26 9.42 0.20 8.15
N PHE A 27 9.95 -0.66 9.01
CA PHE A 27 11.39 -0.91 9.14
C PHE A 27 11.96 -1.48 7.84
N ASN A 28 11.39 -2.55 7.31
CA ASN A 28 11.88 -3.22 6.10
C ASN A 28 11.86 -2.29 4.90
N ILE A 29 10.76 -1.53 4.71
CA ILE A 29 10.67 -0.57 3.59
C ILE A 29 11.74 0.51 3.73
N LYS A 30 11.93 1.06 4.93
CA LYS A 30 12.97 2.06 5.16
C LYS A 30 14.37 1.47 4.94
N HIS A 31 14.62 0.26 5.44
CA HIS A 31 15.92 -0.41 5.31
C HIS A 31 16.27 -0.70 3.85
N HIS A 32 15.33 -1.25 3.08
CA HIS A 32 15.61 -1.69 1.71
C HIS A 32 15.48 -0.58 0.66
N LEU A 33 14.55 0.36 0.85
CA LEU A 33 14.25 1.40 -0.13
C LEU A 33 14.70 2.80 0.30
N GLY A 34 15.19 2.97 1.53
CA GLY A 34 15.66 4.26 2.05
C GLY A 34 14.57 5.29 2.32
N ILE A 35 13.29 4.91 2.20
CA ILE A 35 12.15 5.84 2.29
C ILE A 35 11.27 5.55 3.51
N ALA A 36 10.83 6.63 4.17
CA ALA A 36 9.79 6.54 5.19
C ALA A 36 8.41 6.60 4.53
N ILE A 37 7.54 5.65 4.87
CA ILE A 37 6.19 5.56 4.31
C ILE A 37 5.15 5.27 5.37
N LYS A 38 3.93 5.75 5.14
CA LYS A 38 2.77 5.36 5.95
C LYS A 38 2.26 3.99 5.48
N VAL A 39 2.10 3.07 6.42
CA VAL A 39 1.53 1.73 6.20
C VAL A 39 0.13 1.71 6.80
N LYS A 40 -0.86 1.23 6.05
CA LYS A 40 -2.22 0.98 6.53
C LYS A 40 -2.53 -0.49 6.36
N LEU A 41 -2.78 -1.18 7.48
CA LEU A 41 -3.25 -2.56 7.45
C LEU A 41 -4.75 -2.58 7.19
N MET A 42 -5.15 -3.40 6.23
CA MET A 42 -6.51 -3.49 5.72
C MET A 42 -7.09 -4.89 6.02
N PRO A 43 -8.40 -5.01 6.30
CA PRO A 43 -9.04 -6.30 6.54
C PRO A 43 -8.87 -7.26 5.37
N PRO A 44 -8.93 -8.58 5.60
CA PRO A 44 -8.92 -9.58 4.54
C PRO A 44 -10.00 -9.30 3.49
N HIS A 45 -9.67 -9.55 2.22
CA HIS A 45 -10.53 -9.34 1.05
C HIS A 45 -11.05 -7.90 0.83
N SER A 46 -10.46 -6.89 1.46
CA SER A 46 -10.88 -5.49 1.31
C SER A 46 -10.20 -4.76 0.15
N LEU A 47 -9.08 -5.28 -0.38
CA LEU A 47 -8.45 -4.72 -1.57
C LEU A 47 -9.10 -5.29 -2.84
N PRO A 48 -9.41 -4.43 -3.83
CA PRO A 48 -10.07 -4.85 -5.05
C PRO A 48 -9.21 -5.86 -5.81
N ARG A 49 -9.84 -6.97 -6.20
CA ARG A 49 -9.24 -7.99 -7.07
C ARG A 49 -9.69 -7.71 -8.49
N SER A 50 -8.76 -7.45 -9.41
CA SER A 50 -9.04 -7.33 -10.84
C SER A 50 -8.75 -8.66 -11.53
N GLU A 51 -9.58 -9.04 -12.50
CA GLU A 51 -9.62 -10.31 -13.26
C GLU A 51 -8.35 -10.69 -14.06
N GLY A 52 -7.17 -10.11 -13.78
CA GLY A 52 -5.93 -10.52 -14.45
C GLY A 52 -4.66 -9.77 -14.06
N LYS A 53 -4.76 -8.53 -13.54
CA LYS A 53 -3.61 -7.78 -12.98
C LYS A 53 -4.07 -6.92 -11.82
N ALA A 54 -3.61 -7.22 -10.60
CA ALA A 54 -3.94 -6.43 -9.41
C ALA A 54 -3.45 -4.98 -9.57
N LYS A 55 -4.35 -3.99 -9.46
CA LYS A 55 -3.98 -2.56 -9.40
C LYS A 55 -3.34 -2.25 -8.04
N ARG A 56 -2.00 -2.16 -7.98
CA ARG A 56 -1.23 -1.93 -6.74
C ARG A 56 -0.68 -0.50 -6.60
N LEU A 57 -0.77 0.32 -7.64
CA LEU A 57 -0.30 1.70 -7.65
C LEU A 57 -1.49 2.64 -7.92
N ILE A 58 -1.73 3.56 -7.01
CA ILE A 58 -2.78 4.57 -7.10
C ILE A 58 -2.11 5.93 -6.95
N ASN A 59 -2.11 6.73 -8.01
CA ASN A 59 -1.68 8.12 -7.92
C ASN A 59 -2.87 8.99 -7.50
N LYS A 60 -2.83 9.53 -6.28
CA LYS A 60 -3.88 10.42 -5.74
C LYS A 60 -3.72 11.87 -6.23
N ASN A 61 -2.58 12.19 -6.86
CA ASN A 61 -2.29 13.50 -7.42
C ASN A 61 -2.32 13.38 -8.95
N GLN A 62 -3.53 13.40 -9.53
CA GLN A 62 -3.66 13.70 -10.95
C GLN A 62 -3.28 15.18 -11.17
N VAL A 63 -2.02 15.44 -11.49
CA VAL A 63 -1.71 16.52 -12.43
C VAL A 63 -1.53 15.82 -13.77
N ILE A 64 -2.63 15.79 -14.54
CA ILE A 64 -2.55 15.43 -15.95
C ILE A 64 -1.86 16.64 -16.61
N TYR A 65 -0.54 16.56 -16.80
CA TYR A 65 0.07 17.44 -17.80
C TYR A 65 -0.50 16.99 -19.14
N SER A 66 -1.45 17.78 -19.66
CA SER A 66 -1.88 17.68 -21.04
C SER A 66 -0.61 17.63 -21.91
N PRO A 67 -0.47 16.69 -22.86
CA PRO A 67 0.55 16.84 -23.87
C PRO A 67 0.26 18.19 -24.53
N ILE A 68 1.15 19.15 -24.33
CA ILE A 68 1.16 20.37 -25.12
C ILE A 68 1.40 19.88 -26.53
N SER A 69 0.39 20.02 -27.37
CA SER A 69 0.49 19.87 -28.82
C SER A 69 1.72 20.64 -29.28
N ARG A 70 2.72 19.94 -29.80
CA ARG A 70 3.70 20.54 -30.70
C ARG A 70 3.97 19.54 -31.80
N GLU A 71 3.36 19.89 -32.93
CA GLU A 71 3.80 19.75 -34.33
C GLU A 71 4.54 18.48 -34.73
#